data_AF-A0A6P3J6R6-F1
#
_entry.id   AF-A0A6P3J6R6-F1
#
_cell.length_a   1.000
_cell.length_b   1.000
_cell.length_c   1.000
_cell.angle_alpha   90.00
_cell.angle_beta   90.00
_cell.angle_gamma   90.00
#
_symmetry.space_group_name_H-M   'P 1'
#
loop_
_entity.id
_entity.type
_entity.pdbx_description
1 polymer ?
#
loop_
_entity_poly.entity_id
_entity_poly.type
_entity_poly.pdbx_seq_one_letter_code
_entity_poly.pdbx_strand_id
1 'polypeptide(L)'
;MAVEGYAYYPEKLVFHGDDLQDQLEDMMEDANEIQEALSRSYGTPELDEDDLEAELDALGDELLADEDSSYLDEAAAAPAIPEGVPTDTKNKDGVLVDEFGLPQIPAS
;
A
#
# COMPACT_ATOMS: atom_id res chain seq x y z
N MET A 1 41.35 -48.72 -4.05
CA MET A 1 41.93 -47.39 -4.35
C MET A 1 40.76 -46.48 -4.64
N ALA A 2 40.47 -45.56 -3.71
CA ALA A 2 39.29 -44.70 -3.75
C ALA A 2 39.71 -43.34 -4.32
N VAL A 3 39.29 -43.04 -5.55
CA VAL A 3 39.39 -41.74 -6.22
C VAL A 3 38.51 -41.89 -7.48
N GLU A 4 37.53 -41.06 -7.85
CA GLU A 4 37.22 -39.67 -7.52
C GLU A 4 35.69 -39.49 -7.57
N GLY A 5 35.13 -38.94 -6.50
CA GLY A 5 33.84 -38.28 -6.55
C GLY A 5 34.09 -36.82 -6.89
N TYR A 6 33.88 -36.43 -8.14
CA TYR A 6 33.59 -35.04 -8.48
C TYR A 6 32.11 -34.99 -8.85
N ALA A 7 31.28 -34.80 -7.83
CA ALA A 7 29.93 -34.29 -8.02
C ALA A 7 30.08 -32.86 -8.55
N TYR A 8 30.19 -32.72 -9.87
CA TYR A 8 30.14 -31.44 -10.55
C TYR A 8 28.70 -30.96 -10.49
N TYR A 9 28.32 -30.16 -9.49
CA TYR A 9 27.28 -29.11 -9.51
C TYR A 9 27.39 -28.42 -8.14
N PRO A 10 27.47 -27.07 -8.03
CA PRO A 10 26.49 -26.20 -8.67
C PRO A 10 26.95 -24.73 -8.92
N GLU A 11 27.69 -24.42 -9.98
CA GLU A 11 27.91 -23.01 -10.36
C GLU A 11 26.58 -22.29 -10.68
N LYS A 12 25.58 -23.01 -11.18
CA LYS A 12 24.26 -22.45 -11.54
C LYS A 12 23.35 -22.10 -10.35
N LEU A 13 23.52 -22.76 -9.19
CA LEU A 13 22.67 -22.46 -8.02
C LEU A 13 23.22 -21.31 -7.18
N VAL A 14 24.54 -21.12 -7.18
CA VAL A 14 25.20 -20.01 -6.48
C VAL A 14 24.81 -18.68 -7.13
N PHE A 15 24.92 -18.57 -8.46
CA PHE A 15 24.55 -17.36 -9.20
C PHE A 15 23.08 -16.93 -8.97
N HIS A 16 22.14 -17.88 -9.00
CA HIS A 16 20.73 -17.57 -8.76
C HIS A 16 20.42 -17.20 -7.30
N GLY A 17 21.18 -17.75 -6.35
CA GLY A 17 21.06 -17.38 -4.94
C GLY A 17 21.67 -16.01 -4.64
N ASP A 18 22.74 -15.65 -5.33
CA ASP A 18 23.37 -14.32 -5.26
C ASP A 18 22.45 -13.27 -5.91
N ASP A 19 21.88 -13.55 -7.09
CA ASP A 19 20.89 -12.67 -7.74
C ASP A 19 19.68 -12.36 -6.84
N LEU A 20 19.20 -13.35 -6.09
CA LEU A 20 18.09 -13.19 -5.15
C LEU A 20 18.49 -12.38 -3.91
N GLN A 21 19.73 -12.53 -3.44
CA GLN A 21 20.24 -11.77 -2.30
C GLN A 21 20.44 -10.30 -2.69
N ASP A 22 20.99 -10.04 -3.87
CA ASP A 22 21.17 -8.70 -4.42
C ASP A 22 19.80 -8.01 -4.62
N GLN A 23 18.81 -8.72 -5.17
CA GLN A 23 17.43 -8.19 -5.30
C GLN A 23 16.76 -7.91 -3.95
N LEU A 24 17.05 -8.72 -2.92
CA LEU A 24 16.53 -8.47 -1.56
C LEU A 24 17.22 -7.28 -0.91
N GLU A 25 18.50 -7.05 -1.18
CA GLU A 25 19.25 -5.89 -0.74
C GLU A 25 18.69 -4.60 -1.37
N ASP A 26 18.55 -4.59 -2.70
CA ASP A 26 17.94 -3.48 -3.45
C ASP A 26 16.52 -3.17 -2.93
N MET A 27 15.68 -4.19 -2.72
CA MET A 27 14.31 -4.00 -2.23
C MET A 27 14.27 -3.49 -0.77
N MET A 28 15.21 -3.89 0.09
CA MET A 28 15.30 -3.34 1.44
C MET A 28 15.77 -1.88 1.42
N GLU A 29 16.67 -1.50 0.53
CA GLU A 29 17.10 -0.11 0.35
C GLU A 29 15.93 0.76 -0.13
N ASP A 30 15.21 0.34 -1.16
CA ASP A 30 14.00 1.01 -1.67
C ASP A 30 12.93 1.14 -0.58
N ALA A 31 12.68 0.07 0.20
CA ALA A 31 11.69 0.09 1.26
C ALA A 31 12.05 1.08 2.38
N ASN A 32 13.34 1.23 2.70
CA ASN A 32 13.82 2.21 3.67
C ASN A 32 13.70 3.64 3.12
N GLU A 33 14.03 3.87 1.85
CA GLU A 33 13.86 5.17 1.19
C GLU A 33 12.38 5.59 1.16
N ILE A 34 11.49 4.66 0.79
CA ILE A 34 10.04 4.89 0.78
C ILE A 34 9.53 5.17 2.20
N GLN A 35 9.98 4.39 3.20
CA GLN A 35 9.60 4.64 4.59
C GLN A 35 10.10 5.99 5.09
N GLU A 36 11.30 6.42 4.71
CA GLU A 36 11.82 7.75 5.09
C GLU A 36 11.06 8.88 4.38
N ALA A 37 10.77 8.71 3.09
CA ALA A 37 10.00 9.66 2.30
C ALA A 37 8.55 9.80 2.81
N LEU A 38 7.90 8.69 3.15
CA LEU A 38 6.55 8.66 3.73
C LEU A 38 6.53 9.01 5.22
N SER A 39 7.61 8.78 5.96
CA SER A 39 7.71 9.15 7.38
C SER A 39 7.57 10.67 7.56
N ARG A 40 8.00 11.46 6.57
CA ARG A 40 7.84 12.92 6.59
C ARG A 40 6.55 13.43 5.94
N SER A 41 5.86 12.63 5.11
CA SER A 41 4.58 13.06 4.54
C SER A 41 3.45 13.14 5.58
N TYR A 42 3.65 12.54 6.76
CA TYR A 42 2.78 12.69 7.94
C TYR A 42 3.43 13.52 9.05
N GLY A 43 4.40 14.38 8.73
CA GLY A 43 4.81 15.42 9.65
C GLY A 43 3.61 16.34 9.87
N THR A 44 2.88 16.13 10.97
CA THR A 44 1.82 17.04 11.40
C THR A 44 2.44 18.43 11.41
N PRO A 45 1.89 19.42 10.67
CA PRO A 45 2.43 20.78 10.73
C PRO A 45 2.47 21.25 12.19
N GLU A 46 3.37 22.18 12.52
CA GLU A 46 3.31 22.83 13.84
C GLU A 46 1.98 23.58 13.95
N LEU A 47 1.03 22.92 14.60
CA LEU A 47 -0.31 23.42 14.92
C LEU A 47 -0.27 23.90 16.37
N ASP A 48 -1.05 24.92 16.66
CA ASP A 48 -1.25 25.37 18.04
C ASP A 48 -2.12 24.33 18.76
N GLU A 49 -1.53 23.60 19.73
CA GLU A 49 -2.22 22.56 20.49
C GLU A 49 -3.44 23.14 21.24
N ASP A 50 -3.34 24.38 21.73
CA ASP A 50 -4.42 25.04 22.47
C ASP A 50 -5.59 25.40 21.55
N ASP A 51 -5.31 25.81 20.31
CA ASP A 51 -6.33 26.12 19.29
C ASP A 51 -7.02 24.85 18.80
N LEU A 52 -6.23 23.79 18.53
CA LEU A 52 -6.77 22.49 18.13
C LEU A 52 -7.64 21.86 19.22
N GLU A 53 -7.25 21.97 20.49
CA GLU A 53 -8.04 21.46 21.61
C GLU A 53 -9.36 22.24 21.73
N ALA A 54 -9.34 23.56 21.55
CA ALA A 54 -10.55 24.38 21.53
C ALA A 54 -11.48 24.04 20.35
N GLU A 55 -10.92 23.79 19.15
CA GLU A 55 -11.69 23.34 17.98
C GLU A 55 -12.30 21.94 18.19
N LEU A 56 -11.55 21.01 18.78
CA LEU A 56 -12.04 19.65 19.08
C LEU A 56 -13.15 19.65 20.13
N ASP A 57 -13.04 20.47 21.18
CA ASP A 57 -14.10 20.60 22.20
C ASP A 57 -15.38 21.15 21.57
N ALA A 58 -15.27 22.16 20.70
CA ALA A 58 -16.41 22.73 19.97
C ALA A 58 -17.07 21.70 19.04
N LEU A 59 -16.27 20.90 18.32
CA LEU A 59 -16.78 19.81 17.47
C LEU A 59 -17.43 18.69 18.31
N GLY A 60 -16.90 18.39 19.49
CA GLY A 60 -17.47 17.42 20.43
C GLY A 60 -18.86 17.84 20.91
N ASP A 61 -19.03 19.12 21.22
CA ASP A 61 -20.33 19.70 21.57
C ASP A 61 -21.31 19.70 20.39
N GLU A 62 -20.84 19.95 19.15
CA GLU A 62 -21.66 19.86 17.94
C GLU A 62 -22.12 18.42 17.65
N LEU A 63 -21.21 17.44 17.74
CA LEU A 63 -21.52 16.03 17.54
C LEU A 63 -22.48 15.48 18.62
N LEU A 64 -22.35 15.95 19.86
CA LEU A 64 -23.27 15.58 20.94
C LEU A 64 -24.64 16.27 20.81
N ALA A 65 -24.70 17.44 20.16
CA ALA A 65 -25.96 18.12 19.88
C ALA A 65 -26.78 17.40 18.80
N ASP A 66 -26.13 16.67 17.89
CA ASP A 66 -26.76 15.80 16.90
C ASP A 66 -26.95 14.38 17.50
N GLU A 67 -28.08 14.15 18.18
CA GLU A 67 -28.42 12.84 18.79
C GLU A 67 -28.59 11.70 17.76
N ASP A 68 -28.71 12.03 16.47
CA ASP A 68 -28.97 11.06 15.40
C ASP A 68 -27.67 10.50 14.81
N SER A 69 -27.53 9.16 14.84
CA SER A 69 -26.40 8.41 14.24
C SER A 69 -26.41 8.39 12.70
N SER A 70 -27.05 9.37 12.07
CA SER A 70 -27.24 9.44 10.61
C SER A 70 -25.90 9.48 9.84
N TYR A 71 -24.85 10.02 10.45
CA TYR A 71 -23.47 9.97 9.94
C TYR A 71 -22.92 8.55 9.82
N LEU A 72 -23.36 7.60 10.66
CA LEU A 72 -22.97 6.19 10.56
C LEU A 72 -23.63 5.49 9.37
N ASP A 73 -24.84 5.91 9.00
CA ASP A 73 -25.51 5.37 7.81
C ASP A 73 -24.78 5.79 6.53
N GLU A 74 -24.23 7.00 6.47
CA GLU A 74 -23.40 7.45 5.35
C GLU A 74 -22.05 6.69 5.29
N ALA A 75 -21.40 6.50 6.43
CA ALA A 75 -20.19 5.68 6.51
C ALA A 75 -20.44 4.20 6.15
N ALA A 76 -21.59 3.66 6.53
CA ALA A 76 -22.00 2.30 6.16
C ALA A 76 -22.44 2.19 4.69
N ALA A 77 -22.89 3.28 4.09
CA ALA A 77 -23.21 3.37 2.66
C ALA A 77 -21.95 3.51 1.78
N ALA A 78 -20.78 3.73 2.39
CA ALA A 78 -19.53 3.71 1.65
C ALA A 78 -19.35 2.36 0.93
N PRO A 79 -18.90 2.35 -0.33
CA PRO A 79 -18.63 1.12 -1.06
C PRO A 79 -17.63 0.27 -0.28
N ALA A 80 -17.92 -1.03 -0.13
CA ALA A 80 -16.97 -1.97 0.45
C ALA A 80 -15.65 -1.94 -0.36
N ILE A 81 -14.52 -2.07 0.34
CA ILE A 81 -13.24 -2.29 -0.33
C ILE A 81 -13.40 -3.51 -1.24
N PRO A 82 -13.10 -3.41 -2.54
CA PRO A 82 -13.28 -4.53 -3.45
C PRO A 82 -12.36 -5.68 -3.02
N GLU A 83 -12.95 -6.77 -2.51
CA GLU A 83 -12.25 -8.00 -2.12
C GLU A 83 -12.06 -8.98 -3.31
N GLY A 84 -12.34 -8.53 -4.54
CA GLY A 84 -12.31 -9.34 -5.75
C GLY A 84 -10.96 -9.33 -6.46
N VAL A 85 -10.55 -10.50 -6.97
CA VAL A 85 -9.52 -10.61 -8.01
C VAL A 85 -9.91 -9.70 -9.18
N PRO A 86 -8.97 -8.91 -9.75
CA PRO A 86 -9.30 -7.91 -10.75
C PRO A 86 -10.03 -8.53 -11.94
N THR A 87 -11.19 -7.97 -12.27
CA THR A 87 -12.01 -8.37 -13.39
C THR A 87 -11.89 -7.35 -14.51
N ASP A 88 -11.55 -7.84 -15.70
CA ASP A 88 -11.41 -7.05 -16.92
C ASP A 88 -12.76 -6.43 -17.31
N THR A 89 -12.97 -5.16 -16.96
CA THR A 89 -14.12 -4.38 -17.44
C THR A 89 -13.66 -3.41 -18.52
N LYS A 90 -14.53 -3.09 -19.48
CA LYS A 90 -14.21 -2.15 -20.58
C LYS A 90 -14.99 -0.87 -20.42
N ASN A 91 -14.32 0.27 -20.58
CA ASN A 91 -14.99 1.55 -20.66
C ASN A 91 -15.76 1.70 -21.99
N LYS A 92 -16.49 2.80 -22.15
CA LYS A 92 -17.32 3.09 -23.34
C LYS A 92 -16.50 3.19 -24.63
N ASP A 93 -15.19 3.42 -24.50
CA ASP A 93 -14.21 3.52 -25.57
C ASP A 93 -13.50 2.18 -25.84
N GLY A 94 -13.91 1.09 -25.17
CA GLY A 94 -13.39 -0.26 -25.35
C GLY A 94 -12.04 -0.52 -24.70
N VAL A 95 -11.54 0.41 -23.88
CA VAL A 95 -10.27 0.29 -23.13
C VAL A 95 -10.51 -0.58 -21.90
N LEU A 96 -9.61 -1.53 -21.65
CA LEU A 96 -9.60 -2.33 -20.42
C LEU A 96 -9.33 -1.41 -19.23
N VAL A 97 -10.28 -1.37 -18.31
CA VAL A 97 -10.21 -0.62 -17.07
C VAL A 97 -10.26 -1.57 -15.88
N ASP A 98 -9.55 -1.21 -14.83
CA ASP A 98 -9.67 -1.84 -13.53
C ASP A 98 -10.95 -1.39 -12.80
N GLU A 99 -11.14 -1.88 -11.58
CA GLU A 99 -12.28 -1.57 -10.71
C GLU A 99 -12.41 -0.08 -10.38
N PHE A 100 -11.31 0.69 -10.52
CA PHE A 100 -11.28 2.12 -10.29
C PHE A 100 -11.57 2.92 -11.57
N GLY A 101 -11.82 2.25 -12.70
CA GLY A 101 -12.03 2.88 -13.99
C GLY A 101 -10.74 3.41 -14.61
N LEU A 102 -9.57 3.02 -14.06
CA LEU A 102 -8.27 3.38 -14.59
C LEU A 102 -7.86 2.38 -15.68
N PRO A 103 -7.19 2.82 -16.75
CA PRO A 103 -6.70 1.90 -17.77
C PRO A 103 -5.74 0.87 -17.18
N GLN A 104 -5.98 -0.41 -17.47
CA GLN A 104 -5.05 -1.47 -17.07
C GLN A 104 -3.70 -1.26 -17.76
N ILE A 105 -2.65 -0.98 -16.97
CA ILE A 105 -1.29 -0.95 -17.46
C ILE A 105 -0.76 -2.39 -17.56
N PRO A 106 -0.02 -2.75 -18.61
CA PRO A 106 0.64 -4.05 -18.66
C PRO A 106 1.67 -4.12 -17.53
N ALA A 107 1.47 -5.03 -16.58
CA ALA A 107 2.53 -5.41 -15.65
C ALA A 107 3.67 -6.01 -16.49
N SER A 108 4.82 -5.34 -16.49
CA SER A 108 6.02 -5.79 -17.20
C SER A 108 6.83 -6.79 -16.40
#